data_AF-A0NF36-F1
#
_entry.id   AF-A0NF36-F1
#
_cell.length_a   1.000
_cell.length_b   1.000
_cell.length_c   1.000
_cell.angle_alpha   90.00
_cell.angle_beta   90.00
_cell.angle_gamma   90.00
#
_symmetry.space_group_name_H-M   'P 1'
#
loop_
_entity.id
_entity.type
_entity.pdbx_description
1 polymer ?
#
loop_
_entity_poly.entity_id
_entity_poly.type
_entity_poly.pdbx_seq_one_letter_code
_entity_poly.pdbx_strand_id
1 'polypeptide(L)'
;MMDDDPQALMESYLEAIDAGGPSELQSDECLSELLVNESENEFNSTGNSNSTPNSAPPPAKRLILSRECSAAMSLRKRSYGYHLTHKLLFYIVLARQRFANVDRAFVADGQRTLCEQILHESDLIARFDFPDLFRDLFMEQVLLCALADAPLLEFTNPAWLGAIVSWQNGEGCFKYYGEEGDGVIGPNALTTHCSTHMSGVGAALLGLFARLQLVQQRE
;
A
#
# COMPACT_ATOMS: atom_id res chain seq x y z
N MET A 1 28.07 21.24 2.63
CA MET A 1 27.32 20.04 2.27
C MET A 1 27.87 18.94 3.14
N MET A 2 27.13 18.49 4.14
CA MET A 2 27.45 17.21 4.77
C MET A 2 26.98 16.18 3.76
N ASP A 3 27.92 15.51 3.10
CA ASP A 3 27.64 14.22 2.50
C ASP A 3 27.29 13.32 3.69
N ASP A 4 25.99 13.14 3.94
CA ASP A 4 25.54 12.14 4.90
C ASP A 4 26.06 10.79 4.41
N ASP A 5 26.85 10.12 5.26
CA ASP A 5 27.44 8.82 4.97
C ASP A 5 26.30 7.85 4.57
N PRO A 6 26.28 7.38 3.30
CA PRO A 6 25.19 6.52 2.82
C PRO A 6 25.01 5.29 3.70
N GLN A 7 26.11 4.74 4.23
CA GLN A 7 26.06 3.53 5.04
C GLN A 7 25.41 3.81 6.39
N ALA A 8 25.73 4.94 7.02
CA ALA A 8 25.05 5.39 8.24
C ALA A 8 23.55 5.65 8.02
N LEU A 9 23.16 6.14 6.83
CA LEU A 9 21.73 6.29 6.48
C LEU A 9 21.02 4.94 6.38
N MET A 10 21.65 3.94 5.75
CA MET A 10 21.08 2.59 5.65
C MET A 10 20.98 1.91 7.02
N GLU A 11 22.00 2.04 7.87
CA GLU A 11 21.96 1.51 9.24
C GLU A 11 20.84 2.18 10.06
N SER A 12 20.73 3.50 9.99
CA SER A 12 19.65 4.23 10.65
C SER A 12 18.27 3.82 10.12
N TYR A 13 18.15 3.50 8.83
CA TYR A 13 16.90 3.03 8.25
C TYR A 13 16.54 1.64 8.76
N LEU A 14 17.50 0.70 8.78
CA LEU A 14 17.31 -0.64 9.32
C LEU A 14 16.90 -0.63 10.80
N GLU A 15 17.44 0.28 11.61
CA GLU A 15 17.03 0.44 13.02
C GLU A 15 15.59 0.98 13.17
N ALA A 16 15.13 1.77 12.19
CA ALA A 16 13.86 2.46 12.24
C ALA A 16 12.72 1.76 11.47
N ILE A 17 13.03 0.80 10.60
CA ILE A 17 12.06 0.26 9.63
C ILE A 17 10.84 -0.40 10.28
N ASP A 18 11.04 -1.05 11.42
CA ASP A 18 9.99 -1.67 12.23
C ASP A 18 9.42 -0.72 13.30
N ALA A 19 9.89 0.53 13.32
CA ALA A 19 9.43 1.54 14.27
C ALA A 19 8.21 2.29 13.73
N GLY A 20 7.26 2.53 14.62
CA GLY A 20 6.09 3.36 14.36
C GLY A 20 4.78 2.58 14.43
N GLY A 21 3.80 3.04 13.68
CA GLY A 21 2.50 2.37 13.58
C GLY A 21 1.70 2.88 12.39
N PRO A 22 0.62 2.20 12.00
CA PRO A 22 -0.01 1.06 12.70
C PRO A 22 0.81 -0.23 12.62
N SER A 23 0.62 -1.18 13.53
CA SER A 23 1.08 -2.55 13.29
C SER A 23 0.34 -3.15 12.08
N GLU A 24 0.86 -4.24 11.52
CA GLU A 24 0.18 -4.95 10.42
C GLU A 24 -1.25 -5.38 10.82
N LEU A 25 -1.41 -6.03 11.97
CA LEU A 25 -2.74 -6.37 12.52
C LEU A 25 -3.68 -5.15 12.64
N GLN A 26 -3.20 -4.02 13.18
CA GLN A 26 -4.01 -2.80 13.29
C GLN A 26 -4.35 -2.23 11.91
N SER A 27 -3.44 -2.37 10.95
CA SER A 27 -3.68 -1.96 9.57
C SER A 27 -4.81 -2.76 8.95
N ASP A 28 -4.78 -4.07 9.12
CA ASP A 28 -5.74 -5.00 8.53
C ASP A 28 -7.13 -4.84 9.12
N GLU A 29 -7.22 -4.61 10.44
CA GLU A 29 -8.48 -4.25 11.11
C GLU A 29 -9.10 -2.99 10.49
N CYS A 30 -8.26 -1.98 10.24
CA CYS A 30 -8.73 -0.72 9.67
C CYS A 30 -9.03 -0.78 8.17
N LEU A 31 -8.28 -1.56 7.40
CA LEU A 31 -8.60 -1.83 6.00
C LEU A 31 -9.91 -2.62 5.90
N SER A 32 -10.14 -3.57 6.79
CA SER A 32 -11.39 -4.32 6.86
C SER A 32 -12.57 -3.37 7.06
N GLU A 33 -12.46 -2.39 7.96
CA GLU A 33 -13.48 -1.35 8.16
C GLU A 33 -13.83 -0.60 6.86
N LEU A 34 -12.83 -0.33 6.01
CA LEU A 34 -13.07 0.34 4.72
C LEU A 34 -13.73 -0.57 3.67
N LEU A 35 -13.62 -1.89 3.83
CA LEU A 35 -14.16 -2.86 2.86
C LEU A 35 -15.56 -3.35 3.22
N VAL A 36 -16.06 -3.02 4.42
CA VAL A 36 -17.45 -3.30 4.82
C VAL A 36 -18.42 -2.56 3.92
N ASN A 37 -19.41 -3.28 3.39
CA ASN A 37 -20.43 -2.73 2.49
C ASN A 37 -21.40 -1.79 3.25
N GLU A 38 -22.09 -0.87 2.55
CA GLU A 38 -23.08 0.04 3.17
C GLU A 38 -24.16 -0.69 4.01
N SER A 39 -24.44 -1.96 3.71
CA SER A 39 -25.40 -2.81 4.42
C SER A 39 -24.90 -3.42 5.73
N GLU A 40 -23.57 -3.51 5.92
CA GLU A 40 -22.93 -4.21 7.04
C GLU A 40 -22.32 -3.27 8.08
N ASN A 41 -22.46 -1.95 7.88
CA ASN A 41 -22.02 -0.95 8.84
C ASN A 41 -23.02 -0.91 10.03
N GLU A 42 -22.91 -1.89 10.93
CA GLU A 42 -23.83 -2.21 12.03
C GLU A 42 -23.90 -1.18 13.18
N PHE A 43 -23.41 0.06 13.00
CA PHE A 43 -23.51 1.08 14.04
C PHE A 43 -24.92 1.71 14.19
N ASN A 44 -25.99 0.97 13.88
CA ASN A 44 -27.36 1.44 14.10
C ASN A 44 -28.33 0.29 14.41
N SER A 45 -28.29 -0.19 15.66
CA SER A 45 -29.39 -0.93 16.26
C SER A 45 -29.84 -0.28 17.56
N THR A 46 -30.40 0.94 17.45
CA THR A 46 -31.38 1.47 18.42
C THR A 46 -32.24 2.53 17.73
N GLY A 47 -33.26 2.08 16.99
CA GLY A 47 -34.21 2.97 16.35
C GLY A 47 -35.44 2.23 15.85
N ASN A 48 -36.42 2.05 16.75
CA ASN A 48 -37.77 1.55 16.52
C ASN A 48 -38.31 1.77 15.09
N SER A 49 -38.45 0.69 14.32
CA SER A 49 -39.12 0.69 13.02
C SER A 49 -40.62 0.44 13.18
N ASN A 50 -41.40 1.51 13.40
CA ASN A 50 -42.81 1.54 13.03
C ASN A 50 -42.90 2.04 11.58
N SER A 51 -42.85 1.12 10.61
CA SER A 51 -42.93 1.45 9.19
C SER A 51 -44.37 1.76 8.76
N THR A 52 -44.62 2.99 8.33
CA THR A 52 -45.81 3.39 7.54
C THR A 52 -45.47 3.34 6.03
N PRO A 53 -46.41 3.00 5.13
CA PRO A 53 -46.10 2.60 3.75
C PRO A 53 -45.79 3.73 2.76
N ASN A 54 -45.67 5.00 3.20
CA ASN A 54 -45.63 6.17 2.30
C ASN A 54 -44.38 7.05 2.44
N SER A 55 -43.25 6.52 2.89
CA SER A 55 -41.99 7.29 2.96
C SER A 55 -41.09 7.02 1.75
N ALA A 56 -40.57 8.09 1.15
CA ALA A 56 -39.49 8.03 0.16
C ALA A 56 -38.36 7.11 0.65
N PRO A 57 -37.61 6.43 -0.25
CA PRO A 57 -36.53 5.55 0.16
C PRO A 57 -35.62 6.29 1.13
N PRO A 58 -35.29 5.69 2.29
CA PRO A 58 -34.44 6.35 3.27
C PRO A 58 -33.14 6.76 2.57
N PRO A 59 -32.59 7.95 2.87
CA PRO A 59 -31.33 8.38 2.28
C PRO A 59 -30.28 7.29 2.52
N ALA A 60 -29.54 6.92 1.48
CA ALA A 60 -28.46 5.94 1.57
C ALA A 60 -27.58 6.29 2.78
N LYS A 61 -27.45 5.36 3.73
CA LYS A 61 -26.64 5.55 4.93
C LYS A 61 -25.20 5.65 4.48
N ARG A 62 -24.60 6.83 4.68
CA ARG A 62 -23.21 7.08 4.31
C ARG A 62 -22.28 6.45 5.34
N LEU A 63 -21.20 5.83 4.86
CA LEU A 63 -20.16 5.23 5.70
C LEU A 63 -19.49 6.30 6.58
N ILE A 64 -19.17 5.96 7.83
CA ILE A 64 -18.44 6.81 8.79
C ILE A 64 -17.20 6.07 9.25
N LEU A 65 -16.04 6.72 9.17
CA LEU A 65 -14.76 6.15 9.58
C LEU A 65 -14.64 6.27 11.11
N SER A 66 -14.28 5.17 11.76
CA SER A 66 -14.07 5.08 13.20
C SER A 66 -12.96 6.01 13.68
N ARG A 67 -13.06 6.44 14.93
CA ARG A 67 -12.03 7.30 15.54
C ARG A 67 -10.76 6.51 15.78
N GLU A 68 -10.91 5.23 16.07
CA GLU A 68 -9.88 4.25 16.30
C GLU A 68 -8.99 4.13 15.05
N CYS A 69 -9.57 3.88 13.89
CA CYS A 69 -8.82 3.78 12.64
C CYS A 69 -8.28 5.11 12.15
N SER A 70 -9.03 6.20 12.33
CA SER A 70 -8.50 7.56 12.07
C SER A 70 -7.25 7.87 12.92
N ALA A 71 -7.22 7.44 14.19
CA ALA A 71 -6.08 7.65 15.08
C ALA A 71 -4.93 6.65 14.82
N ALA A 72 -5.23 5.41 14.46
CA ALA A 72 -4.24 4.40 14.10
C ALA A 72 -3.48 4.80 12.82
N MET A 73 -4.22 5.20 11.78
CA MET A 73 -3.72 5.60 10.45
C MET A 73 -3.31 7.07 10.34
N SER A 74 -3.08 7.74 11.48
CA SER A 74 -2.78 9.17 11.48
C SER A 74 -1.43 9.48 10.85
N LEU A 75 -1.39 10.49 9.96
CA LEU A 75 -0.16 11.05 9.39
C LEU A 75 0.78 11.66 10.44
N ARG A 76 0.28 11.95 11.65
CA ARG A 76 1.09 12.50 12.74
C ARG A 76 2.00 11.45 13.39
N LYS A 77 1.65 10.17 13.29
CA LYS A 77 2.49 9.08 13.79
C LYS A 77 3.57 8.81 12.76
N ARG A 78 4.83 8.83 13.17
CA ARG A 78 5.93 8.36 12.32
C ARG A 78 5.77 6.86 12.05
N SER A 79 6.18 6.46 10.86
CA SER A 79 6.17 5.08 10.37
C SER A 79 7.19 5.00 9.26
N TYR A 80 7.80 3.83 9.12
CA TYR A 80 8.74 3.52 8.07
C TYR A 80 8.35 2.19 7.41
N GLY A 81 8.94 1.89 6.26
CA GLY A 81 8.80 0.60 5.60
C GLY A 81 7.34 0.16 5.41
N TYR A 82 7.02 -1.05 5.88
CA TYR A 82 5.67 -1.60 5.74
C TYR A 82 4.60 -0.77 6.46
N HIS A 83 4.89 -0.22 7.65
CA HIS A 83 3.93 0.60 8.39
C HIS A 83 3.54 1.87 7.61
N LEU A 84 4.52 2.48 6.94
CA LEU A 84 4.30 3.65 6.09
C LEU A 84 3.51 3.30 4.83
N THR A 85 3.89 2.18 4.20
CA THR A 85 3.25 1.64 2.98
C THR A 85 1.79 1.26 3.24
N HIS A 86 1.49 0.67 4.39
CA HIS A 86 0.13 0.31 4.82
C HIS A 86 -0.75 1.54 5.07
N LYS A 87 -0.21 2.64 5.63
CA LYS A 87 -0.95 3.90 5.70
C LYS A 87 -1.34 4.39 4.32
N LEU A 88 -0.43 4.31 3.34
CA LEU A 88 -0.75 4.72 1.97
C LEU A 88 -1.87 3.84 1.40
N LEU A 89 -1.79 2.52 1.56
CA LEU A 89 -2.84 1.60 1.14
C LEU A 89 -4.20 2.00 1.74
N PHE A 90 -4.23 2.29 3.04
CA PHE A 90 -5.44 2.77 3.71
C PHE A 90 -5.98 4.06 3.09
N TYR A 91 -5.15 5.06 2.83
CA TYR A 91 -5.58 6.33 2.19
C TYR A 91 -6.06 6.13 0.74
N ILE A 92 -5.46 5.20 0.01
CA ILE A 92 -5.85 4.81 -1.35
C ILE A 92 -7.24 4.16 -1.35
N VAL A 93 -7.53 3.26 -0.41
CA VAL A 93 -8.84 2.63 -0.26
C VAL A 93 -9.87 3.65 0.25
N LEU A 94 -9.49 4.48 1.22
CA LEU A 94 -10.35 5.51 1.82
C LEU A 94 -10.86 6.51 0.76
N ALA A 95 -10.00 6.90 -0.19
CA ALA A 95 -10.38 7.77 -1.30
C ALA A 95 -11.49 7.17 -2.19
N ARG A 96 -11.54 5.84 -2.30
CA ARG A 96 -12.52 5.12 -3.14
C ARG A 96 -13.89 4.99 -2.46
N GLN A 97 -13.92 4.87 -1.13
CA GLN A 97 -15.14 4.53 -0.36
C GLN A 97 -15.99 5.75 0.09
N ARG A 98 -15.54 6.99 -0.12
CA ARG A 98 -16.33 8.23 0.07
C ARG A 98 -17.04 8.36 1.44
N PHE A 99 -16.32 8.10 2.52
CA PHE A 99 -16.80 8.28 3.90
C PHE A 99 -17.28 9.71 4.20
N ALA A 100 -18.36 9.85 4.97
CA ALA A 100 -19.04 11.13 5.20
C ALA A 100 -18.28 12.09 6.12
N ASN A 101 -17.46 11.56 7.03
CA ASN A 101 -16.68 12.32 8.00
C ASN A 101 -15.22 12.54 7.55
N VAL A 102 -14.92 12.30 6.27
CA VAL A 102 -13.57 12.40 5.72
C VAL A 102 -13.57 13.39 4.56
N ASP A 103 -12.70 14.39 4.66
CA ASP A 103 -12.49 15.35 3.58
C ASP A 103 -11.62 14.73 2.48
N ARG A 104 -12.05 14.89 1.22
CA ARG A 104 -11.32 14.36 0.06
C ARG A 104 -10.00 15.07 -0.18
N ALA A 105 -9.94 16.39 0.05
CA ALA A 105 -8.70 17.15 -0.09
C ALA A 105 -7.67 16.64 0.92
N PHE A 106 -8.10 16.43 2.17
CA PHE A 106 -7.25 15.82 3.20
C PHE A 106 -6.71 14.44 2.81
N VAL A 107 -7.54 13.57 2.19
CA VAL A 107 -7.08 12.25 1.75
C VAL A 107 -6.07 12.35 0.61
N ALA A 108 -6.30 13.23 -0.38
CA ALA A 108 -5.38 13.45 -1.49
C ALA A 108 -4.03 14.00 -1.00
N ASP A 109 -4.05 15.01 -0.13
CA ASP A 109 -2.85 15.56 0.50
C ASP A 109 -2.11 14.52 1.35
N GLY A 110 -2.86 13.64 2.02
CA GLY A 110 -2.32 12.52 2.78
C GLY A 110 -1.60 11.50 1.91
N GLN A 111 -2.20 11.08 0.79
CA GLN A 111 -1.53 10.20 -0.18
C GLN A 111 -0.23 10.82 -0.70
N ARG A 112 -0.27 12.12 -1.05
CA ARG A 112 0.92 12.84 -1.51
C ARG A 112 2.02 12.89 -0.46
N THR A 113 1.68 13.25 0.78
CA THR A 113 2.63 13.31 1.90
C THR A 113 3.28 11.95 2.16
N LEU A 114 2.48 10.88 2.15
CA LEU A 114 2.99 9.52 2.34
C LEU A 114 3.90 9.10 1.18
N CYS A 115 3.56 9.42 -0.06
CA CYS A 115 4.42 9.11 -1.20
C CYS A 115 5.72 9.92 -1.23
N GLU A 116 5.74 11.16 -0.73
CA GLU A 116 6.98 11.92 -0.55
C GLU A 116 7.90 11.25 0.48
N GLN A 117 7.34 10.71 1.56
CA GLN A 117 8.10 9.95 2.56
C GLN A 117 8.60 8.61 2.00
N ILE A 118 7.74 7.88 1.30
CA ILE A 118 8.10 6.62 0.64
C ILE A 118 9.18 6.84 -0.40
N LEU A 119 9.14 7.95 -1.16
CA LEU A 119 10.16 8.25 -2.16
C LEU A 119 11.56 8.34 -1.55
N HIS A 120 11.70 8.92 -0.35
CA HIS A 120 12.97 8.92 0.36
C HIS A 120 13.46 7.51 0.73
N GLU A 121 12.57 6.61 1.15
CA GLU A 121 12.93 5.22 1.44
C GLU A 121 13.29 4.46 0.16
N SER A 122 12.48 4.59 -0.88
CA SER A 122 12.70 3.94 -2.18
C SER A 122 14.00 4.42 -2.83
N ASP A 123 14.31 5.72 -2.78
CA ASP A 123 15.59 6.26 -3.25
C ASP A 123 16.78 5.67 -2.47
N LEU A 124 16.64 5.51 -1.14
CA LEU A 124 17.69 4.90 -0.34
C LEU A 124 17.90 3.43 -0.73
N ILE A 125 16.82 2.65 -0.87
CA ILE A 125 16.88 1.26 -1.34
C ILE A 125 17.53 1.16 -2.72
N ALA A 126 17.15 2.04 -3.66
CA ALA A 126 17.69 2.08 -5.01
C ALA A 126 19.18 2.47 -5.04
N ARG A 127 19.61 3.41 -4.20
CA ARG A 127 21.04 3.79 -4.07
C ARG A 127 21.93 2.65 -3.56
N PHE A 128 21.34 1.69 -2.86
CA PHE A 128 22.00 0.50 -2.35
C PHE A 128 21.81 -0.74 -3.22
N ASP A 129 21.47 -0.54 -4.50
CA ASP A 129 21.29 -1.60 -5.51
C ASP A 129 20.23 -2.64 -5.12
N PHE A 130 19.13 -2.16 -4.52
CA PHE A 130 17.94 -2.96 -4.20
C PHE A 130 18.24 -4.25 -3.42
N PRO A 131 18.77 -4.14 -2.19
CA PRO A 131 19.09 -5.31 -1.38
C PRO A 131 17.89 -6.25 -1.29
N ASP A 132 18.13 -7.56 -1.40
CA ASP A 132 17.06 -8.52 -1.61
C ASP A 132 16.01 -8.53 -0.49
N LEU A 133 16.45 -8.20 0.73
CA LEU A 133 15.60 -7.99 1.90
C LEU A 133 14.49 -6.95 1.67
N PHE A 134 14.73 -5.93 0.84
CA PHE A 134 13.81 -4.82 0.60
C PHE A 134 13.03 -4.93 -0.69
N ARG A 135 13.27 -5.95 -1.53
CA ARG A 135 12.63 -6.02 -2.86
C ARG A 135 11.10 -6.09 -2.78
N ASP A 136 10.56 -6.81 -1.80
CA ASP A 136 9.11 -6.88 -1.57
C ASP A 136 8.54 -5.51 -1.22
N LEU A 137 9.05 -4.90 -0.15
CA LEU A 137 8.70 -3.55 0.27
C LEU A 137 8.82 -2.53 -0.87
N PHE A 138 9.92 -2.57 -1.61
CA PHE A 138 10.16 -1.65 -2.73
C PHE A 138 9.11 -1.83 -3.84
N MET A 139 8.75 -3.06 -4.20
CA MET A 139 7.68 -3.30 -5.17
C MET A 139 6.32 -2.77 -4.67
N GLU A 140 5.99 -2.96 -3.39
CA GLU A 140 4.76 -2.41 -2.82
C GLU A 140 4.76 -0.88 -2.85
N GLN A 141 5.85 -0.25 -2.46
CA GLN A 141 6.03 1.21 -2.47
C GLN A 141 5.83 1.78 -3.88
N VAL A 142 6.50 1.20 -4.88
CA VAL A 142 6.36 1.60 -6.28
C VAL A 142 4.94 1.40 -6.78
N LEU A 143 4.33 0.24 -6.52
CA LEU A 143 2.96 -0.06 -6.92
C LEU A 143 1.98 0.97 -6.35
N LEU A 144 1.99 1.16 -5.02
CA LEU A 144 0.99 1.98 -4.36
C LEU A 144 1.13 3.46 -4.71
N CYS A 145 2.36 3.99 -4.78
CA CYS A 145 2.54 5.39 -5.15
C CYS A 145 2.29 5.67 -6.63
N ALA A 146 2.56 4.72 -7.53
CA ALA A 146 2.15 4.84 -8.93
C ALA A 146 0.62 4.72 -9.10
N LEU A 147 -0.08 4.06 -8.17
CA LEU A 147 -1.54 3.89 -8.15
C LEU A 147 -2.29 5.03 -7.43
N ALA A 148 -1.59 5.86 -6.66
CA ALA A 148 -2.15 7.00 -5.96
C ALA A 148 -2.80 8.01 -6.92
N ASP A 149 -3.72 8.84 -6.41
CA ASP A 149 -4.52 9.76 -7.26
C ASP A 149 -3.65 10.79 -7.99
N ALA A 150 -2.55 11.22 -7.36
CA ALA A 150 -1.54 12.11 -7.93
C ALA A 150 -0.14 11.49 -7.79
N PRO A 151 0.26 10.58 -8.71
CA PRO A 151 1.52 9.86 -8.60
C PRO A 151 2.72 10.78 -8.80
N LEU A 152 3.77 10.58 -8.01
CA LEU A 152 5.07 11.20 -8.26
C LEU A 152 5.74 10.48 -9.44
N LEU A 153 6.34 11.23 -10.37
CA LEU A 153 6.89 10.68 -11.62
C LEU A 153 8.02 9.67 -11.37
N GLU A 154 8.73 9.83 -10.26
CA GLU A 154 9.80 8.96 -9.78
C GLU A 154 9.36 7.51 -9.66
N PHE A 155 8.11 7.24 -9.22
CA PHE A 155 7.57 5.89 -9.14
C PHE A 155 7.20 5.27 -10.49
N THR A 156 7.33 6.02 -11.58
CA THR A 156 7.23 5.51 -12.96
C THR A 156 8.59 5.42 -13.65
N ASN A 157 9.68 5.51 -12.89
CA ASN A 157 11.04 5.44 -13.42
C ASN A 157 11.30 4.09 -14.12
N PRO A 158 11.66 4.08 -15.43
CA PRO A 158 11.89 2.86 -16.18
C PRO A 158 13.08 2.04 -15.66
N ALA A 159 14.07 2.67 -14.99
CA ALA A 159 15.18 1.97 -14.38
C ALA A 159 14.73 1.09 -13.19
N TRP A 160 13.81 1.61 -12.36
CA TRP A 160 13.24 0.84 -11.25
C TRP A 160 12.39 -0.32 -11.75
N LEU A 161 11.59 -0.10 -12.80
CA LEU A 161 10.86 -1.18 -13.46
C LEU A 161 11.81 -2.25 -14.02
N GLY A 162 12.90 -1.84 -14.67
CA GLY A 162 13.91 -2.76 -15.20
C GLY A 162 14.54 -3.61 -14.10
N ALA A 163 14.85 -3.02 -12.95
CA ALA A 163 15.33 -3.75 -11.77
C ALA A 163 14.28 -4.75 -11.29
N ILE A 164 13.03 -4.33 -11.09
CA ILE A 164 11.94 -5.20 -10.65
C ILE A 164 11.76 -6.41 -11.58
N VAL A 165 11.70 -6.20 -12.90
CA VAL A 165 11.59 -7.29 -13.88
C VAL A 165 12.75 -8.28 -13.78
N SER A 166 13.97 -7.78 -13.50
CA SER A 166 15.16 -8.63 -13.34
C SER A 166 15.10 -9.53 -12.09
N TRP A 167 14.22 -9.26 -11.13
CA TRP A 167 14.05 -10.07 -9.92
C TRP A 167 13.12 -11.28 -10.14
N GLN A 168 12.48 -11.40 -11.30
CA GLN A 168 11.70 -12.60 -11.63
C GLN A 168 12.64 -13.81 -11.76
N ASN A 169 12.23 -14.95 -11.22
CA ASN A 169 12.95 -16.20 -11.38
C ASN A 169 12.68 -16.84 -12.76
N GLY A 170 13.24 -18.04 -12.99
CA GLY A 170 13.06 -18.77 -14.27
C GLY A 170 11.62 -19.12 -14.63
N GLU A 171 10.71 -19.16 -13.65
CA GLU A 171 9.27 -19.38 -13.86
C GLU A 171 8.50 -18.06 -14.13
N GLY A 172 9.19 -16.92 -14.10
CA GLY A 172 8.59 -15.59 -14.29
C GLY A 172 7.86 -15.05 -13.06
N CYS A 173 8.06 -15.63 -11.88
CA CYS A 173 7.44 -15.19 -10.63
C CYS A 173 8.49 -14.66 -9.64
N PHE A 174 8.04 -14.17 -8.49
CA PHE A 174 8.88 -13.55 -7.45
C PHE A 174 8.93 -14.42 -6.19
N LYS A 175 10.01 -14.33 -5.41
CA LYS A 175 10.20 -15.07 -4.14
C LYS A 175 11.01 -14.24 -3.14
N TYR A 176 10.82 -14.50 -1.84
CA TYR A 176 11.60 -13.86 -0.78
C TYR A 176 13.04 -14.41 -0.74
N TYR A 177 13.99 -13.53 -0.48
CA TYR A 177 15.38 -13.91 -0.27
C TYR A 177 15.54 -14.68 1.04
N GLY A 178 16.18 -15.85 0.97
CA GLY A 178 16.27 -16.80 2.08
C GLY A 178 15.40 -18.06 1.91
N GLU A 179 14.40 -18.02 1.04
CA GLU A 179 13.72 -19.23 0.55
C GLU A 179 14.38 -19.83 -0.72
N GLU A 180 15.51 -19.25 -1.12
CA GLU A 180 16.40 -19.71 -2.20
C GLU A 180 17.31 -20.87 -1.77
N GLY A 181 17.17 -21.37 -0.53
CA GLY A 181 17.73 -22.68 -0.20
C GLY A 181 17.01 -23.76 -1.00
N ASP A 182 17.72 -24.38 -1.94
CA ASP A 182 17.32 -25.61 -2.63
C ASP A 182 16.62 -26.57 -1.63
N GLY A 183 15.30 -26.68 -1.69
CA GLY A 183 14.54 -27.67 -0.91
C GLY A 183 13.38 -27.19 -0.03
N VAL A 184 13.08 -25.89 0.08
CA VAL A 184 11.80 -25.46 0.70
C VAL A 184 10.67 -25.63 -0.31
N ILE A 185 10.12 -26.85 -0.36
CA ILE A 185 8.97 -27.21 -1.18
C ILE A 185 7.73 -26.61 -0.53
N GLY A 186 7.19 -25.55 -1.12
CA GLY A 186 5.88 -25.02 -0.75
C GLY A 186 4.78 -26.09 -0.90
N PRO A 187 3.61 -25.92 -0.26
CA PRO A 187 2.56 -26.93 -0.24
C PRO A 187 2.03 -27.36 -1.62
N ASN A 188 2.38 -26.65 -2.70
CA ASN A 188 2.02 -26.99 -4.06
C ASN A 188 3.09 -26.51 -5.07
N ALA A 189 2.92 -26.91 -6.34
CA ALA A 189 3.86 -26.60 -7.41
C ALA A 189 4.10 -25.10 -7.62
N LEU A 190 3.09 -24.25 -7.39
CA LEU A 190 3.22 -22.80 -7.51
C LEU A 190 4.05 -22.22 -6.36
N THR A 191 3.75 -22.62 -5.12
CA THR A 191 4.46 -22.12 -3.93
C THR A 191 5.85 -22.74 -3.75
N THR A 192 6.20 -23.74 -4.55
CA THR A 192 7.57 -24.30 -4.58
C THR A 192 8.57 -23.28 -5.13
N HIS A 193 8.16 -22.51 -6.13
CA HIS A 193 9.03 -21.58 -6.83
C HIS A 193 8.65 -20.11 -6.60
N CYS A 194 7.40 -19.84 -6.19
CA CYS A 194 6.85 -18.49 -6.12
C CYS A 194 6.31 -18.15 -4.72
N SER A 195 6.58 -16.92 -4.27
CA SER A 195 5.80 -16.28 -3.22
C SER A 195 4.48 -15.78 -3.82
N THR A 196 3.35 -16.19 -3.24
CA THR A 196 2.02 -15.72 -3.68
C THR A 196 1.87 -14.22 -3.49
N HIS A 197 2.42 -13.68 -2.41
CA HIS A 197 2.37 -12.25 -2.08
C HIS A 197 3.17 -11.43 -3.07
N MET A 198 4.51 -11.64 -3.12
CA MET A 198 5.39 -10.88 -4.02
C MET A 198 4.98 -11.03 -5.49
N SER A 199 4.55 -12.22 -5.89
CA SER A 199 4.09 -12.43 -7.28
C SER A 199 2.78 -11.70 -7.57
N GLY A 200 1.87 -11.60 -6.60
CA GLY A 200 0.66 -10.79 -6.71
C GLY A 200 0.96 -9.30 -6.82
N VAL A 201 1.86 -8.79 -5.97
CA VAL A 201 2.35 -7.40 -6.02
C VAL A 201 3.02 -7.11 -7.35
N GLY A 202 3.95 -7.97 -7.78
CA GLY A 202 4.66 -7.85 -9.05
C GLY A 202 3.69 -7.85 -10.25
N ALA A 203 2.72 -8.78 -10.28
CA ALA A 203 1.71 -8.81 -11.33
C ALA A 203 0.85 -7.53 -11.38
N ALA A 204 0.44 -7.01 -10.22
CA ALA A 204 -0.31 -5.76 -10.13
C ALA A 204 0.52 -4.56 -10.62
N LEU A 205 1.79 -4.48 -10.24
CA LEU A 205 2.74 -3.46 -10.68
C LEU A 205 2.96 -3.51 -12.20
N LEU A 206 3.31 -4.67 -12.75
CA LEU A 206 3.52 -4.81 -14.19
C LEU A 206 2.23 -4.49 -14.98
N GLY A 207 1.07 -4.90 -14.48
CA GLY A 207 -0.22 -4.55 -15.06
C GLY A 207 -0.51 -3.05 -15.04
N LEU A 208 -0.15 -2.35 -13.96
CA LEU A 208 -0.27 -0.90 -13.85
C LEU A 208 0.64 -0.18 -14.86
N PHE A 209 1.91 -0.59 -14.96
CA PHE A 209 2.84 0.00 -15.92
C PHE A 209 2.43 -0.24 -17.37
N ALA A 210 1.94 -1.45 -17.68
CA ALA A 210 1.37 -1.74 -18.99
C ALA A 210 0.19 -0.80 -19.32
N ARG A 211 -0.72 -0.57 -18.35
CA ARG A 211 -1.81 0.40 -18.51
C ARG A 211 -1.29 1.81 -18.76
N LEU A 212 -0.31 2.28 -17.98
CA LEU A 212 0.24 3.63 -18.10
C LEU A 212 0.88 3.86 -19.48
N GLN A 213 1.66 2.90 -19.98
CA GLN A 213 2.26 2.98 -21.32
C GLN A 213 1.19 3.01 -22.41
N LEU A 214 0.15 2.16 -22.30
CA LEU A 214 -0.93 2.10 -23.30
C LEU A 214 -1.80 3.36 -23.32
N VAL A 215 -1.95 4.05 -22.19
CA VAL A 215 -2.68 5.32 -22.11
C VAL A 215 -1.84 6.48 -22.63
N GLN A 216 -0.54 6.53 -22.30
CA GLN A 216 0.39 7.56 -22.79
C GLN A 216 0.58 7.54 -24.32
N GLN A 217 0.41 6.39 -24.98
CA GLN A 217 0.46 6.31 -26.45
C GLN A 217 -0.81 6.80 -27.17
N ARG A 218 -1.82 7.28 -26.45
CA ARG A 218 -3.08 7.79 -27.02
C ARG A 218 -3.20 9.32 -27.01
N GLU A 219 -2.17 10.03 -26.55
CA GLU A 219 -2.03 11.49 -26.65
C GLU A 219 -0.97 11.86 -27.71
#